data_AF-A0AAD6WMH5-F1
#
_entry.id   AF-A0AAD6WMH5-F1
#
_cell.length_a   1.000
_cell.length_b   1.000
_cell.length_c   1.000
_cell.angle_alpha   90.00
_cell.angle_beta   90.00
_cell.angle_gamma   90.00
#
_symmetry.space_group_name_H-M   'P 1'
#
loop_
_entity.id
_entity.type
_entity.pdbx_description
1 polymer ?
#
loop_
_entity_poly.entity_id
_entity_poly.type
_entity_poly.pdbx_seq_one_letter_code
_entity_poly.pdbx_strand_id
1 'polypeptide(L)'
;MPSTFATVTVASQPHLRFTEPKKRAPLGPEQKRERKEARETKQERIDAEVSKWFASTMALAEKLALDFDLKPKYFHDIFFQGGARMVMHQQKLNPYNAFKSEKAAECRERGEYKDAAQLHIDYFEEYQGMTDEEKDELVERWVANRNRNVTLRRATPRAKIQDVANIVRNMKLLMCGLSTRIGVEGFFCVVRNSADFHMAPQWFFTSRELEQYMPIATRKKWVTAEVGTKVEAFAVAGCDVLSA
;
A
#
# COMPACT_ATOMS: atom_id res chain seq x y z
N MET A 1 31.20 17.24 78.73
CA MET A 1 30.46 17.88 77.61
C MET A 1 29.40 16.89 77.15
N PRO A 2 28.11 17.12 77.43
CA PRO A 2 27.05 16.17 77.10
C PRO A 2 26.68 16.25 75.61
N SER A 3 26.48 15.07 75.01
CA SER A 3 26.05 14.86 73.63
C SER A 3 24.53 14.98 73.53
N THR A 4 24.04 15.92 72.73
CA THR A 4 22.61 16.14 72.48
C THR A 4 22.22 15.46 71.17
N PHE A 5 21.52 14.33 71.25
CA PHE A 5 20.82 13.75 70.10
C PHE A 5 19.51 14.52 69.87
N ALA A 6 19.39 15.17 68.71
CA ALA A 6 18.16 15.81 68.27
C ALA A 6 17.27 14.79 67.54
N THR A 7 16.09 14.52 68.09
CA THR A 7 15.04 13.70 67.48
C THR A 7 14.45 14.45 66.28
N VAL A 8 14.62 13.91 65.07
CA VAL A 8 14.01 14.47 63.85
C VAL A 8 12.57 13.97 63.75
N THR A 9 11.62 14.86 64.04
CA THR A 9 10.19 14.63 63.81
C THR A 9 9.91 14.71 62.32
N VAL A 10 9.69 13.56 61.66
CA VAL A 10 9.26 13.52 60.25
C VAL A 10 7.81 13.96 60.19
N ALA A 11 7.58 15.22 59.80
CA ALA A 11 6.27 15.72 59.46
C ALA A 11 5.76 14.99 58.21
N SER A 12 4.73 14.16 58.37
CA SER A 12 3.96 13.58 57.27
C SER A 12 3.35 14.71 56.44
N GLN A 13 3.86 14.90 55.22
CA GLN A 13 3.26 15.85 54.29
C GLN A 13 1.91 15.33 53.80
N PRO A 14 0.85 16.14 53.79
CA PRO A 14 -0.43 15.75 53.23
C PRO A 14 -0.28 15.57 51.71
N HIS A 15 -0.63 14.38 51.22
CA HIS A 15 -0.75 14.11 49.79
C HIS A 15 -1.71 15.14 49.15
N LEU A 16 -1.17 16.01 48.29
CA LEU A 16 -1.94 16.91 47.44
C LEU A 16 -2.89 16.07 46.58
N ARG A 17 -4.20 16.15 46.85
CA ARG A 17 -5.23 15.67 45.93
C ARG A 17 -5.07 16.44 44.63
N PHE A 18 -4.96 15.72 43.51
CA PHE A 18 -5.07 16.31 42.17
C PHE A 18 -6.34 17.17 42.13
N THR A 19 -6.16 18.49 42.04
CA THR A 19 -7.26 19.43 41.84
C THR A 19 -7.87 19.14 40.47
N GLU A 20 -9.20 19.01 40.41
CA GLU A 20 -9.94 18.96 39.15
C GLU A 20 -9.49 20.12 38.25
N PRO A 21 -9.31 19.90 36.93
CA PRO A 21 -8.90 20.96 36.03
C PRO A 21 -9.95 22.08 36.08
N LYS A 22 -9.55 23.26 36.57
CA LYS A 22 -10.38 24.48 36.52
C LYS A 22 -10.91 24.65 35.10
N LYS A 23 -12.24 24.56 34.93
CA LYS A 23 -12.91 24.89 33.66
C LYS A 23 -12.48 26.29 33.25
N ARG A 24 -11.82 26.41 32.10
CA ARG A 24 -11.36 27.70 31.57
C ARG A 24 -12.58 28.61 31.36
N ALA A 25 -12.46 29.87 31.74
CA ALA A 25 -13.53 30.85 31.53
C ALA A 25 -13.93 30.89 30.04
N PRO A 26 -15.24 30.93 29.72
CA PRO A 26 -15.69 30.99 28.34
C PRO A 26 -15.15 32.25 27.65
N LEU A 27 -14.57 32.06 26.45
CA LEU A 27 -14.00 33.15 25.65
C LEU A 27 -15.07 34.21 25.34
N GLY A 28 -14.69 35.48 25.51
CA GLY A 28 -15.53 36.62 25.14
C GLY A 28 -15.81 36.66 23.63
N PRO A 29 -16.87 37.39 23.19
CA PRO A 29 -17.23 37.50 21.77
C PRO A 29 -16.10 38.07 20.90
N GLU A 30 -15.33 39.03 21.42
CA GLU A 30 -14.19 39.62 20.71
C GLU A 30 -13.04 38.63 20.54
N GLN A 31 -12.69 37.88 21.59
CA GLN A 31 -11.67 36.82 21.54
C GLN A 31 -12.06 35.67 20.60
N LYS A 32 -13.37 35.40 20.44
CA LYS A 32 -13.87 34.44 19.45
C LYS A 32 -13.72 34.97 18.03
N ARG A 33 -13.96 36.28 17.80
CA ARG A 33 -13.80 36.93 16.49
C ARG A 33 -12.32 36.96 16.06
N GLU A 34 -11.42 37.39 16.94
CA GLU A 34 -9.97 37.40 16.67
C GLU A 34 -9.43 35.99 16.35
N ARG A 35 -9.90 34.96 17.08
CA ARG A 35 -9.52 33.57 16.78
C ARG A 35 -10.09 33.06 15.47
N LYS A 36 -11.26 33.54 15.06
CA LYS A 36 -11.86 33.20 13.77
C LYS A 36 -11.04 33.84 12.64
N GLU A 37 -10.72 35.12 12.74
CA GLU A 37 -9.89 35.86 11.77
C GLU A 37 -8.47 35.25 11.69
N ALA A 38 -7.87 34.90 12.82
CA ALA A 38 -6.57 34.20 12.86
C ALA A 38 -6.63 32.80 12.24
N ARG A 39 -7.79 32.12 12.33
CA ARG A 39 -8.00 30.82 11.69
C ARG A 39 -8.21 30.97 10.18
N GLU A 40 -8.96 31.98 9.76
CA GLU A 40 -9.20 32.29 8.34
C GLU A 40 -7.89 32.66 7.64
N THR A 41 -7.12 33.60 8.20
CA THR A 41 -5.79 33.97 7.66
C THR A 41 -4.82 32.78 7.61
N LYS A 42 -4.84 31.90 8.63
CA LYS A 42 -4.05 30.66 8.61
C LYS A 42 -4.52 29.71 7.51
N GLN A 43 -5.83 29.57 7.31
CA GLN A 43 -6.41 28.72 6.28
C GLN A 43 -6.07 29.25 4.89
N GLU A 44 -6.19 30.56 4.65
CA GLU A 44 -5.81 31.21 3.41
C GLU A 44 -4.33 30.97 3.07
N ARG A 45 -3.45 31.04 4.08
CA ARG A 45 -2.02 30.73 3.88
C ARG A 45 -1.79 29.27 3.51
N ILE A 46 -2.53 28.35 4.13
CA ILE A 46 -2.47 26.92 3.80
C ILE A 46 -2.93 26.72 2.36
N ASP A 47 -4.07 27.29 1.98
CA ASP A 47 -4.66 27.13 0.65
C ASP A 47 -3.74 27.74 -0.44
N ALA A 48 -3.09 28.86 -0.15
CA ALA A 48 -2.10 29.46 -1.03
C ALA A 48 -0.87 28.57 -1.25
N GLU A 49 -0.32 27.96 -0.19
CA GLU A 49 0.82 27.05 -0.30
C GLU A 49 0.46 25.74 -1.01
N VAL A 50 -0.74 25.18 -0.74
CA VAL A 50 -1.26 24.02 -1.46
C VAL A 50 -1.43 24.33 -2.95
N SER A 51 -1.93 25.52 -3.28
CA SER A 51 -2.09 25.96 -4.67
C SER A 51 -0.74 26.10 -5.40
N LYS A 52 0.28 26.65 -4.72
CA LYS A 52 1.65 26.73 -5.27
C LYS A 52 2.24 25.34 -5.52
N TRP A 53 2.09 24.42 -4.57
CA TRP A 53 2.55 23.04 -4.72
C TRP A 53 1.83 22.33 -5.87
N PHE A 54 0.53 22.54 -6.03
CA PHE A 54 -0.22 21.99 -7.14
C PHE A 54 0.30 22.51 -8.49
N ALA A 55 0.47 23.83 -8.61
CA ALA A 55 1.00 24.46 -9.83
C ALA A 55 2.41 23.95 -10.20
N SER A 56 3.31 23.80 -9.23
CA SER A 56 4.66 23.30 -9.49
C SER A 56 4.66 21.83 -9.94
N THR A 57 3.78 21.01 -9.38
CA THR A 57 3.62 19.60 -9.75
C THR A 57 3.05 19.45 -11.17
N MET A 58 2.12 20.32 -11.56
CA MET A 58 1.58 20.36 -12.92
C MET A 58 2.64 20.77 -13.95
N ALA A 59 3.41 21.83 -13.66
CA ALA A 59 4.50 22.27 -14.54
C ALA A 59 5.60 21.20 -14.70
N LEU A 60 5.91 20.47 -13.63
CA LEU A 60 6.85 19.35 -13.70
C LEU A 60 6.33 18.20 -14.57
N ALA A 61 5.03 17.90 -14.50
CA ALA A 61 4.40 16.87 -15.34
C ALA A 61 4.46 17.23 -16.83
N GLU A 62 4.28 18.49 -17.18
CA GLU A 62 4.43 18.98 -18.56
C GLU A 62 5.87 18.89 -19.04
N LYS A 63 6.84 19.22 -18.18
CA LYS A 63 8.26 19.05 -18.53
C LYS A 63 8.61 17.58 -18.78
N LEU A 64 8.17 16.69 -17.90
CA LEU A 64 8.41 15.24 -18.06
C LEU A 64 7.70 14.68 -19.31
N ALA A 65 6.52 15.21 -19.66
CA ALA A 65 5.84 14.87 -20.90
C ALA A 65 6.70 15.15 -22.14
N LEU A 66 7.38 16.30 -22.15
CA LEU A 66 8.31 16.66 -23.22
C LEU A 66 9.57 15.79 -23.22
N ASP A 67 10.18 15.58 -22.04
CA ASP A 67 11.44 14.84 -21.92
C ASP A 67 11.29 13.35 -22.33
N PHE A 68 10.10 12.76 -22.12
CA PHE A 68 9.85 11.33 -22.33
C PHE A 68 8.87 11.01 -23.48
N ASP A 69 8.43 12.00 -24.26
CA ASP A 69 7.44 11.86 -25.34
C ASP A 69 6.16 11.12 -24.89
N LEU A 70 5.63 11.52 -23.72
CA LEU A 70 4.42 10.96 -23.12
C LEU A 70 3.41 12.07 -22.84
N LYS A 71 2.14 11.71 -22.70
CA LYS A 71 1.09 12.71 -22.38
C LYS A 71 1.24 13.21 -20.93
N PRO A 72 1.07 14.51 -20.63
CA PRO A 72 1.11 15.02 -19.25
C PRO A 72 0.17 14.29 -18.29
N LYS A 73 -0.98 13.83 -18.79
CA LYS A 73 -1.93 12.97 -18.07
C LYS A 73 -1.30 11.72 -17.47
N TYR A 74 -0.34 11.09 -18.16
CA TYR A 74 0.39 9.93 -17.64
C TYR A 74 1.10 10.26 -16.32
N PHE A 75 1.79 11.41 -16.27
CA PHE A 75 2.49 11.86 -15.08
C PHE A 75 1.55 12.39 -13.98
N HIS A 76 0.45 13.05 -14.35
CA HIS A 76 -0.60 13.41 -13.38
C HIS A 76 -1.19 12.18 -12.70
N ASP A 77 -1.49 11.13 -13.47
CA ASP A 77 -2.00 9.87 -12.91
C ASP A 77 -0.96 9.22 -11.98
N ILE A 78 0.34 9.35 -12.25
CA ILE A 78 1.41 8.88 -11.34
C ILE A 78 1.43 9.70 -10.05
N PHE A 79 1.43 11.03 -10.14
CA PHE A 79 1.54 11.93 -8.99
C PHE A 79 0.32 11.87 -8.07
N PHE A 80 -0.88 11.75 -8.64
CA PHE A 80 -2.14 11.86 -7.89
C PHE A 80 -2.87 10.52 -7.70
N GLN A 81 -2.65 9.52 -8.57
CA GLN A 81 -3.39 8.26 -8.57
C GLN A 81 -2.49 7.00 -8.50
N GLY A 82 -1.17 7.16 -8.42
CA GLY A 82 -0.20 6.07 -8.51
C GLY A 82 -0.44 4.93 -7.52
N GLY A 83 -1.00 5.20 -6.33
CA GLY A 83 -1.36 4.14 -5.38
C GLY A 83 -2.67 3.40 -5.72
N ALA A 84 -3.65 4.08 -6.30
CA ALA A 84 -4.96 3.52 -6.59
C ALA A 84 -4.96 2.64 -7.85
N ARG A 85 -4.29 3.06 -8.93
CA ARG A 85 -4.22 2.27 -10.19
C ARG A 85 -3.31 1.04 -10.08
N MET A 86 -2.34 1.06 -9.17
CA MET A 86 -1.49 -0.10 -8.87
C MET A 86 -2.24 -1.22 -8.13
N VAL A 87 -3.30 -0.88 -7.39
CA VAL A 87 -4.16 -1.82 -6.66
C VAL A 87 -5.40 -2.18 -7.47
N MET A 88 -5.96 -1.22 -8.22
CA MET A 88 -7.17 -1.39 -9.03
C MET A 88 -6.78 -1.51 -10.51
N HIS A 89 -6.35 -2.69 -10.91
CA HIS A 89 -6.22 -3.03 -12.33
C HIS A 89 -7.62 -3.19 -12.94
N GLN A 90 -8.40 -2.12 -13.00
CA GLN A 90 -9.65 -2.12 -13.77
C GLN A 90 -9.31 -1.94 -15.24
N GLN A 91 -8.80 -3.01 -15.85
CA GLN A 91 -8.87 -3.15 -17.30
C GLN A 91 -10.32 -3.47 -17.63
N LYS A 92 -11.06 -2.48 -18.14
CA LYS A 92 -12.37 -2.69 -18.75
C LYS A 92 -12.21 -3.83 -19.75
N LEU A 93 -12.88 -4.95 -19.48
CA LEU A 93 -12.64 -6.17 -20.21
C LEU A 93 -13.15 -5.98 -21.64
N ASN A 94 -12.31 -6.29 -22.64
CA ASN A 94 -12.71 -6.20 -24.04
C ASN A 94 -13.54 -7.46 -24.39
N PRO A 95 -14.80 -7.33 -24.86
CA PRO A 95 -15.63 -8.47 -25.27
C PRO A 95 -14.94 -9.39 -26.27
N TYR A 96 -14.14 -8.84 -27.17
CA TYR A 96 -13.39 -9.63 -28.15
C TYR A 96 -12.33 -10.55 -27.51
N ASN A 97 -11.70 -10.10 -26.42
CA ASN A 97 -10.73 -10.93 -25.71
C ASN A 97 -11.41 -12.03 -24.91
N ALA A 98 -12.61 -11.76 -24.37
CA ALA A 98 -13.42 -12.79 -23.73
C ALA A 98 -13.85 -13.85 -24.76
N PHE A 99 -14.31 -13.43 -25.95
CA PHE A 99 -14.72 -14.34 -27.04
C PHE A 99 -13.58 -15.26 -27.50
N LYS A 100 -12.39 -14.70 -27.78
CA LYS A 100 -11.21 -15.50 -28.15
C LYS A 100 -10.82 -16.50 -27.06
N SER A 101 -11.00 -16.15 -25.78
CA SER A 101 -10.70 -17.05 -24.67
C SER A 101 -11.65 -18.24 -24.62
N GLU A 102 -12.92 -18.06 -24.94
CA GLU A 102 -13.93 -19.13 -25.00
C GLU A 102 -13.65 -20.04 -26.21
N LYS A 103 -13.42 -19.46 -27.39
CA LYS A 103 -13.02 -20.25 -28.59
C LYS A 103 -11.71 -21.01 -28.38
N ALA A 104 -10.73 -20.42 -27.70
CA ALA A 104 -9.51 -21.14 -27.34
C ALA A 104 -9.79 -22.34 -26.42
N ALA A 105 -10.75 -22.24 -25.50
CA ALA A 105 -11.15 -23.35 -24.64
C ALA A 105 -11.86 -24.46 -25.46
N GLU A 106 -12.81 -24.09 -26.32
CA GLU A 106 -13.49 -25.03 -27.23
C GLU A 106 -12.51 -25.76 -28.16
N CYS A 107 -11.49 -25.07 -28.69
CA CYS A 107 -10.44 -25.71 -29.48
C CYS A 107 -9.64 -26.71 -28.64
N ARG A 108 -9.26 -26.34 -27.40
CA ARG A 108 -8.49 -27.24 -26.52
C ARG A 108 -9.29 -28.49 -26.11
N GLU A 109 -10.59 -28.36 -25.88
CA GLU A 109 -11.46 -29.51 -25.60
C GLU A 109 -11.54 -30.48 -26.79
N ARG A 110 -11.45 -29.95 -28.02
CA ARG A 110 -11.32 -30.73 -29.26
C ARG A 110 -9.90 -31.25 -29.52
N GLY A 111 -8.93 -30.95 -28.67
CA GLY A 111 -7.52 -31.33 -28.82
C GLY A 111 -6.72 -30.45 -29.79
N GLU A 112 -7.31 -29.35 -30.27
CA GLU A 112 -6.66 -28.40 -31.17
C GLU A 112 -6.03 -27.23 -30.38
N TYR A 113 -4.77 -26.95 -30.67
CA TYR A 113 -4.07 -25.78 -30.10
C TYR A 113 -3.91 -24.72 -31.18
N LYS A 114 -4.73 -23.67 -31.09
CA LYS A 114 -4.65 -22.49 -31.97
C LYS A 114 -4.06 -21.31 -31.20
N ASP A 115 -3.16 -20.58 -31.85
CA ASP A 115 -2.63 -19.31 -31.33
C ASP A 115 -3.65 -18.17 -31.52
N ALA A 116 -3.48 -17.07 -30.79
CA ALA A 116 -4.39 -15.93 -30.79
C ALA A 116 -4.59 -15.32 -32.19
N ALA A 117 -3.56 -15.34 -33.05
CA ALA A 117 -3.67 -14.86 -34.42
C ALA A 117 -4.53 -15.79 -35.29
N GLN A 118 -4.40 -17.10 -35.09
CA GLN A 118 -5.21 -18.09 -35.81
C GLN A 118 -6.67 -18.04 -35.38
N LEU A 119 -6.91 -17.89 -34.07
CA LEU A 119 -8.27 -17.68 -33.53
C LEU A 119 -8.93 -16.42 -34.06
N HIS A 120 -8.15 -15.36 -34.29
CA HIS A 120 -8.66 -14.16 -34.95
C HIS A 120 -9.09 -14.51 -36.37
N ILE A 121 -8.23 -15.12 -37.18
CA ILE A 121 -8.56 -15.39 -38.60
C ILE A 121 -9.80 -16.29 -38.70
N ASP A 122 -9.86 -17.35 -37.91
CA ASP A 122 -10.89 -18.38 -38.05
C ASP A 122 -12.27 -17.96 -37.51
N TYR A 123 -12.32 -17.06 -36.52
CA TYR A 123 -13.55 -16.76 -35.77
C TYR A 123 -13.90 -15.26 -35.73
N PHE A 124 -13.20 -14.41 -36.48
CA PHE A 124 -13.48 -12.96 -36.50
C PHE A 124 -14.87 -12.64 -37.06
N GLU A 125 -15.28 -13.33 -38.13
CA GLU A 125 -16.60 -13.13 -38.74
C GLU A 125 -17.73 -13.55 -37.79
N GLU A 126 -17.52 -14.62 -37.01
CA GLU A 126 -18.46 -15.07 -35.99
C GLU A 126 -18.63 -14.00 -34.89
N TYR A 127 -17.54 -13.36 -34.46
CA TYR A 127 -17.61 -12.26 -33.50
C TYR A 127 -18.30 -11.01 -34.07
N GLN A 128 -18.10 -10.69 -35.35
CA GLN A 128 -18.78 -9.57 -35.99
C GLN A 128 -20.30 -9.80 -36.12
N GLY A 129 -20.72 -11.05 -36.30
CA GLY A 129 -22.12 -11.44 -36.37
C GLY A 129 -22.85 -11.43 -35.04
N MET A 130 -22.15 -11.39 -33.90
CA MET A 130 -22.76 -11.34 -32.57
C MET A 130 -23.46 -10.00 -32.31
N THR A 131 -24.61 -10.06 -31.66
CA THR A 131 -25.30 -8.86 -31.17
C THR A 131 -24.53 -8.26 -29.98
N ASP A 132 -24.82 -7.00 -29.65
CA ASP A 132 -24.15 -6.35 -28.52
C ASP A 132 -24.57 -6.96 -27.17
N GLU A 133 -25.79 -7.48 -27.09
CA GLU A 133 -26.31 -8.23 -25.92
C GLU A 133 -25.53 -9.53 -25.69
N GLU A 134 -25.26 -10.29 -26.77
CA GLU A 134 -24.46 -11.52 -26.70
C GLU A 134 -23.01 -11.23 -26.27
N LYS A 135 -22.44 -10.12 -26.73
CA LYS A 135 -21.08 -9.69 -26.35
C LYS A 135 -21.01 -9.32 -24.87
N ASP A 136 -22.03 -8.66 -24.34
CA ASP A 136 -22.11 -8.29 -22.92
C ASP A 136 -22.28 -9.54 -22.03
N GLU A 137 -23.18 -10.47 -22.38
CA GLU A 137 -23.32 -11.75 -21.69
C GLU A 137 -22.01 -12.55 -21.67
N LEU A 138 -21.27 -12.50 -22.78
CA LEU A 138 -19.99 -13.19 -22.91
C LEU A 138 -18.95 -12.61 -21.95
N VAL A 139 -18.93 -11.28 -21.78
CA VAL A 139 -18.09 -10.62 -20.77
C VAL A 139 -18.49 -11.05 -19.36
N GLU A 140 -19.78 -11.08 -19.04
CA GLU A 140 -20.27 -11.48 -17.71
C GLU A 140 -19.89 -12.93 -17.38
N ARG A 141 -20.13 -13.87 -18.31
CA ARG A 141 -19.73 -15.28 -18.17
C ARG A 141 -18.24 -15.42 -17.95
N TRP A 142 -17.45 -14.67 -18.71
CA TRP A 142 -16.00 -14.72 -18.60
C TRP A 142 -15.50 -14.15 -17.28
N VAL A 143 -16.09 -13.07 -16.77
CA VAL A 143 -15.77 -12.51 -15.45
C VAL A 143 -16.10 -13.52 -14.36
N ALA A 144 -17.26 -14.18 -14.43
CA ALA A 144 -17.65 -15.23 -13.48
C ALA A 144 -16.67 -16.42 -13.50
N ASN A 145 -16.29 -16.90 -14.69
CA ASN A 145 -15.32 -17.99 -14.86
C ASN A 145 -13.90 -17.59 -14.44
N ARG A 146 -13.46 -16.36 -14.70
CA ARG A 146 -12.15 -15.87 -14.25
C ARG A 146 -12.09 -15.81 -12.73
N ASN A 147 -13.13 -15.29 -12.08
CA ASN A 147 -13.18 -15.23 -10.62
C ASN A 147 -13.11 -16.63 -9.98
N ARG A 148 -13.71 -17.65 -10.60
CA ARG A 148 -13.59 -19.06 -10.21
C ARG A 148 -12.20 -19.66 -10.48
N ASN A 149 -11.58 -19.33 -11.61
CA ASN A 149 -10.27 -19.87 -11.97
C ASN A 149 -9.10 -19.23 -11.20
N VAL A 150 -9.23 -17.96 -10.81
CA VAL A 150 -8.30 -17.29 -9.87
C VAL A 150 -8.25 -18.04 -8.53
N THR A 151 -9.37 -18.63 -8.11
CA THR A 151 -9.44 -19.42 -6.87
C THR A 151 -8.91 -20.86 -7.00
N LEU A 152 -8.78 -21.42 -8.20
CA LEU A 152 -8.54 -22.86 -8.41
C LEU A 152 -7.15 -23.23 -8.95
N ARG A 153 -6.41 -22.31 -9.57
CA ARG A 153 -5.08 -22.66 -10.10
C ARG A 153 -4.11 -22.79 -8.94
N ARG A 154 -3.77 -24.04 -8.54
CA ARG A 154 -2.65 -24.32 -7.63
C ARG A 154 -1.41 -23.64 -8.21
N ALA A 155 -1.07 -22.46 -7.69
CA ALA A 155 0.00 -21.65 -8.24
C ALA A 155 1.29 -22.46 -8.12
N THR A 156 1.98 -22.66 -9.25
CA THR A 156 3.29 -23.32 -9.23
C THR A 156 4.22 -22.54 -8.30
N PRO A 157 5.23 -23.19 -7.67
CA PRO A 157 6.18 -22.49 -6.80
C PRO A 157 6.76 -21.22 -7.46
N ARG A 158 7.07 -21.29 -8.77
CA ARG A 158 7.54 -20.14 -9.55
C ARG A 158 6.50 -19.04 -9.70
N ALA A 159 5.23 -19.38 -9.92
CA ALA A 159 4.14 -18.40 -9.98
C ALA A 159 3.91 -17.72 -8.62
N LYS A 160 4.00 -18.48 -7.51
CA LYS A 160 3.92 -17.92 -6.15
C LYS A 160 5.05 -16.91 -5.88
N ILE A 161 6.29 -17.25 -6.25
CA ILE A 161 7.44 -16.33 -6.10
C ILE A 161 7.25 -15.07 -6.94
N GLN A 162 6.78 -15.21 -8.19
CA GLN A 162 6.53 -14.08 -9.08
C GLN A 162 5.44 -13.15 -8.53
N ASP A 163 4.40 -13.73 -7.96
CA ASP A 163 3.31 -12.98 -7.33
C ASP A 163 3.83 -12.17 -6.13
N VAL A 164 4.59 -12.81 -5.24
CA VAL A 164 5.24 -12.11 -4.11
C VAL A 164 6.17 -10.99 -4.62
N ALA A 165 6.99 -11.23 -5.64
CA ALA A 165 7.86 -10.20 -6.22
C ALA A 165 7.07 -9.01 -6.77
N ASN A 166 5.92 -9.25 -7.41
CA ASN A 166 5.05 -8.19 -7.92
C ASN A 166 4.42 -7.38 -6.77
N ILE A 167 3.90 -8.05 -5.74
CA ILE A 167 3.32 -7.39 -4.56
C ILE A 167 4.38 -6.59 -3.80
N VAL A 168 5.56 -7.16 -3.57
CA VAL A 168 6.68 -6.47 -2.93
C VAL A 168 7.07 -5.22 -3.70
N ARG A 169 7.13 -5.28 -5.04
CA ARG A 169 7.38 -4.08 -5.88
C ARG A 169 6.32 -3.00 -5.63
N ASN A 170 5.05 -3.39 -5.58
CA ASN A 170 3.96 -2.44 -5.34
C ASN A 170 4.03 -1.83 -3.93
N MET A 171 4.31 -2.64 -2.91
CA MET A 171 4.51 -2.16 -1.54
C MET A 171 5.65 -1.16 -1.44
N LYS A 172 6.79 -1.42 -2.11
CA LYS A 172 7.93 -0.48 -2.18
C LYS A 172 7.50 0.86 -2.75
N LEU A 173 6.80 0.87 -3.89
CA LEU A 173 6.34 2.09 -4.53
C LEU A 173 5.36 2.88 -3.66
N LEU A 174 4.43 2.20 -2.99
CA LEU A 174 3.49 2.83 -2.06
C LEU A 174 4.20 3.48 -0.86
N MET A 175 5.13 2.76 -0.23
CA MET A 175 5.92 3.24 0.90
C MET A 175 6.85 4.39 0.52
N CYS A 176 7.55 4.29 -0.62
CA CYS A 176 8.34 5.40 -1.15
C CYS A 176 7.48 6.65 -1.38
N GLY A 177 6.30 6.49 -2.00
CA GLY A 177 5.38 7.60 -2.21
C GLY A 177 4.90 8.25 -0.91
N LEU A 178 4.68 7.46 0.14
CA LEU A 178 4.30 7.94 1.47
C LEU A 178 5.44 8.74 2.14
N SER A 179 6.67 8.23 2.04
CA SER A 179 7.87 8.92 2.51
C SER A 179 8.08 10.24 1.78
N THR A 180 8.00 10.27 0.45
CA THR A 180 8.23 11.51 -0.33
C THR A 180 7.14 12.57 -0.12
N ARG A 181 5.86 12.18 -0.02
CA ARG A 181 4.75 13.15 0.06
C ARG A 181 4.50 13.68 1.46
N ILE A 182 4.64 12.84 2.48
CA ILE A 182 4.18 13.15 3.85
C ILE A 182 5.34 13.02 4.86
N GLY A 183 6.52 12.55 4.44
CA GLY A 183 7.66 12.34 5.34
C GLY A 183 7.48 11.14 6.26
N VAL A 184 6.65 10.16 5.88
CA VAL A 184 6.42 8.96 6.68
C VAL A 184 7.46 7.90 6.33
N GLU A 185 8.25 7.49 7.32
CA GLU A 185 9.22 6.42 7.19
C GLU A 185 8.70 5.10 7.77
N GLY A 186 9.18 3.99 7.21
CA GLY A 186 8.84 2.67 7.71
C GLY A 186 9.64 1.57 7.01
N PHE A 187 9.40 0.34 7.45
CA PHE A 187 9.99 -0.84 6.86
C PHE A 187 8.99 -1.99 6.90
N PHE A 188 9.22 -3.00 6.06
CA PHE A 188 8.44 -4.23 6.09
C PHE A 188 9.32 -5.45 5.84
N CYS A 189 8.83 -6.60 6.32
CA CYS A 189 9.35 -7.92 6.02
C CYS A 189 8.21 -8.77 5.47
N VAL A 190 8.43 -9.39 4.30
CA VAL A 190 7.51 -10.39 3.76
C VAL A 190 8.20 -11.74 3.78
N VAL A 191 7.57 -12.70 4.46
CA VAL A 191 8.02 -14.08 4.58
C VAL A 191 6.94 -15.02 4.05
N ARG A 192 7.34 -16.24 3.71
CA ARG A 192 6.40 -17.33 3.42
C ARG A 192 5.89 -17.94 4.73
N ASN A 193 4.67 -18.46 4.70
CA ASN A 193 4.04 -19.19 5.79
C ASN A 193 3.90 -20.70 5.51
N SER A 194 4.41 -21.18 4.37
CA SER A 194 4.31 -22.58 3.95
C SER A 194 5.66 -23.11 3.48
N ALA A 195 5.88 -24.41 3.73
CA ALA A 195 7.10 -25.10 3.30
C ALA A 195 7.11 -25.42 1.79
N ASP A 196 5.98 -25.32 1.10
CA ASP A 196 5.73 -25.77 -0.28
C ASP A 196 6.58 -25.10 -1.37
N PHE A 197 7.16 -23.94 -1.08
CA PHE A 197 8.03 -23.22 -1.99
C PHE A 197 9.11 -22.48 -1.21
N HIS A 198 10.27 -22.28 -1.83
CA HIS A 198 11.37 -21.57 -1.21
C HIS A 198 11.43 -20.12 -1.69
N MET A 199 11.55 -19.19 -0.75
CA MET A 199 11.73 -17.76 -1.02
C MET A 199 12.48 -17.15 0.16
N ALA A 200 13.52 -16.37 -0.12
CA ALA A 200 14.21 -15.62 0.91
C ALA A 200 13.33 -14.47 1.45
N PRO A 201 13.36 -14.18 2.77
CA PRO A 201 12.66 -13.05 3.37
C PRO A 201 12.92 -11.74 2.61
N GLN A 202 11.85 -11.05 2.20
CA GLN A 202 11.95 -9.82 1.46
C GLN A 202 11.87 -8.63 2.42
N TRP A 203 12.97 -7.90 2.52
CA TRP A 203 13.07 -6.69 3.33
C TRP A 203 13.00 -5.44 2.48
N PHE A 204 12.41 -4.40 3.06
CA PHE A 204 12.44 -3.06 2.52
C PHE A 204 12.42 -2.03 3.64
N PHE A 205 13.26 -1.01 3.51
CA PHE A 205 13.31 0.17 4.37
C PHE A 205 13.12 1.41 3.48
N THR A 206 12.32 2.37 3.93
CA THR A 206 12.14 3.63 3.19
C THR A 206 13.40 4.48 3.15
N SER A 207 14.21 4.43 4.20
CA SER A 207 15.47 5.16 4.34
C SER A 207 16.57 4.23 4.83
N ARG A 208 17.82 4.52 4.43
CA ARG A 208 18.98 3.71 4.80
C ARG A 208 19.38 3.97 6.26
N GLU A 209 19.12 5.16 6.73
CA GLU A 209 19.31 5.61 8.10
C GLU A 209 18.44 4.78 9.05
N LEU A 210 17.19 4.50 8.67
CA LEU A 210 16.30 3.63 9.44
C LEU A 210 16.83 2.21 9.54
N GLU A 211 17.36 1.65 8.45
CA GLU A 211 17.99 0.32 8.46
C GLU A 211 19.20 0.28 9.41
N GLN A 212 20.08 1.29 9.34
CA GLN A 212 21.26 1.41 10.20
C GLN A 212 20.90 1.64 11.67
N TYR A 213 19.75 2.25 11.94
CA TYR A 213 19.26 2.48 13.28
C TYR A 213 18.76 1.20 13.98
N MET A 214 18.28 0.20 13.22
CA MET A 214 17.71 -1.04 13.81
C MET A 214 18.69 -1.80 14.72
N PRO A 215 19.96 -2.03 14.34
CA PRO A 215 20.98 -2.55 15.26
C PRO A 215 21.17 -1.70 16.51
N ILE A 216 21.08 -0.37 16.42
CA ILE A 216 21.26 0.52 17.57
C ILE A 216 20.07 0.37 18.53
N ALA A 217 18.84 0.46 18.00
CA ALA A 217 17.59 0.35 18.77
C ALA A 217 17.48 -0.98 19.55
N THR A 218 18.00 -2.05 18.96
CA THR A 218 17.95 -3.41 19.52
C THR A 218 19.19 -3.81 20.32
N ARG A 219 20.08 -2.86 20.65
CA ARG A 219 21.33 -3.12 21.38
C ARG A 219 22.22 -4.16 20.68
N LYS A 220 22.39 -4.02 19.37
CA LYS A 220 23.16 -4.88 18.46
C LYS A 220 22.64 -6.32 18.31
N LYS A 221 21.40 -6.59 18.74
CA LYS A 221 20.77 -7.91 18.57
C LYS A 221 20.05 -8.07 17.23
N TRP A 222 19.87 -6.97 16.49
CA TRP A 222 19.25 -7.01 15.17
C TRP A 222 20.28 -7.33 14.09
N VAL A 223 20.14 -8.51 13.51
CA VAL A 223 20.78 -8.90 12.26
C VAL A 223 19.66 -9.17 11.26
N THR A 224 19.50 -8.29 10.26
CA THR A 224 18.32 -8.30 9.36
C THR A 224 18.06 -9.66 8.72
N ALA A 225 19.13 -10.35 8.28
CA ALA A 225 19.02 -11.69 7.71
C ALA A 225 18.50 -12.72 8.74
N GLU A 226 19.09 -12.76 9.94
CA GLU A 226 18.67 -13.71 10.99
C GLU A 226 17.25 -13.43 11.47
N VAL A 227 16.88 -12.16 11.62
CA VAL A 227 15.53 -11.77 12.02
C VAL A 227 14.54 -12.23 10.95
N GLY A 228 14.85 -12.03 9.67
CA GLY A 228 14.02 -12.52 8.56
C GLY A 228 13.80 -14.02 8.63
N THR A 229 14.86 -14.80 8.82
CA THR A 229 14.79 -16.26 8.92
C THR A 229 13.99 -16.72 10.15
N LYS A 230 14.12 -16.04 11.29
CA LYS A 230 13.35 -16.34 12.51
C LYS A 230 11.85 -16.04 12.33
N VAL A 231 11.53 -14.91 11.69
CA VAL A 231 10.14 -14.53 11.37
C VAL A 231 9.53 -15.53 10.38
N GLU A 232 10.29 -15.97 9.38
CA GLU A 232 9.87 -17.02 8.45
C GLU A 232 9.63 -18.35 9.16
N ALA A 233 10.56 -18.80 10.00
CA ALA A 233 10.42 -20.04 10.76
C ALA A 233 9.19 -20.01 11.67
N PHE A 234 8.94 -18.87 12.34
CA PHE A 234 7.74 -18.66 13.14
C PHE A 234 6.46 -18.73 12.30
N ALA A 235 6.43 -18.07 11.14
CA ALA A 235 5.28 -18.07 10.23
C ALA A 235 5.00 -19.45 9.63
N VAL A 236 6.02 -20.25 9.33
CA VAL A 236 5.89 -21.62 8.81
C VAL A 236 5.46 -22.60 9.91
N ALA A 237 5.94 -22.42 11.14
CA ALA A 237 5.56 -23.27 12.27
C ALA A 237 4.10 -23.02 12.72
N GLY A 238 3.52 -21.86 12.38
CA GLY A 238 2.16 -21.50 12.78
C GLY A 238 2.00 -21.31 14.29
N CYS A 239 3.10 -20.98 14.99
CA CYS A 239 3.09 -20.82 16.45
C CYS A 239 2.24 -19.63 16.88
N ASP A 240 1.52 -19.76 18.00
CA ASP A 240 0.84 -18.64 18.66
C ASP A 240 1.73 -18.09 19.78
N VAL A 241 2.04 -16.79 19.72
CA VAL A 241 2.92 -16.10 20.69
C VAL A 241 2.34 -16.15 22.11
N LEU A 242 1.02 -16.31 22.25
CA LEU A 242 0.35 -16.39 23.54
C LEU A 242 0.42 -17.78 24.19
N SER A 243 0.98 -18.77 23.49
CA SER A 243 1.14 -20.15 23.99
C SER A 243 2.60 -20.51 24.35
N ALA A 244 3.49 -19.52 24.37
CA ALA A 244 4.92 -19.65 24.68
C ALA A 244 5.31 -18.94 25.99
#